data_AF-A0A133VKW7-F1
#
_entry.id   AF-A0A133VKW7-F1
#
_cell.length_a   1.000
_cell.length_b   1.000
_cell.length_c   1.000
_cell.angle_alpha   90.00
_cell.angle_beta   90.00
_cell.angle_gamma   90.00
#
_symmetry.space_group_name_H-M   'P 1'
#
loop_
_entity.id
_entity.type
_entity.pdbx_description
1 polymer ?
#
loop_
_entity_poly.entity_id
_entity_poly.type
_entity_poly.pdbx_seq_one_letter_code
_entity_poly.pdbx_strand_id
1 'polypeptide(L)'
;MKISSQAFGNEGEIPSKYTCDGDDISPPLSVTDVPSEAESLALVCDDPDAPGGVFDHWVIWNIPADVESIQENIPKEEKVDSLGGAIQGLNSFREIGYRGPCPPAGPSHKYRFKLYALESKIDLNSGMQKKDLEREIEGRIVSKDTLVGVYGR
;
A
#
# COMPACT_ATOMS: atom_id res chain seq x y z
N MET A 1 -3.30 9.77 12.83
CA MET A 1 -2.39 9.00 11.97
C MET A 1 -2.11 9.77 10.71
N LYS A 2 -0.87 9.69 10.22
CA LYS A 2 -0.47 10.28 8.95
C LYS A 2 0.45 9.32 8.19
N ILE A 3 0.28 9.25 6.87
CA ILE A 3 1.20 8.59 5.94
C ILE A 3 1.90 9.64 5.06
N SER A 4 3.20 9.44 4.82
CA SER A 4 4.00 10.28 3.94
C SER A 4 5.13 9.47 3.29
N SER A 5 5.84 10.05 2.34
CA SER A 5 7.02 9.44 1.72
C SER A 5 8.13 10.47 1.60
N GLN A 6 9.39 10.03 1.74
CA GLN A 6 10.54 10.86 1.41
C GLN A 6 10.82 10.89 -0.11
N ALA A 7 10.22 9.98 -0.87
CA ALA A 7 10.40 9.90 -2.33
C ALA A 7 9.52 10.91 -3.09
N PHE A 8 8.31 11.19 -2.58
CA PHE A 8 7.37 12.12 -3.21
C PHE A 8 6.41 12.73 -2.17
N GLY A 9 5.96 13.95 -2.43
CA GLY A 9 4.92 14.61 -1.63
C GLY A 9 3.52 14.17 -2.03
N ASN A 10 2.50 14.55 -1.24
CA ASN A 10 1.11 14.30 -1.61
C ASN A 10 0.75 15.03 -2.91
N GLU A 11 0.11 14.30 -3.83
CA GLU A 11 -0.13 14.65 -5.24
C GLU A 11 1.16 14.94 -6.05
N GLY A 12 2.33 14.58 -5.50
CA GLY A 12 3.62 14.71 -6.15
C GLY A 12 3.91 13.59 -7.14
N GLU A 13 4.87 13.84 -8.03
CA GLU A 13 5.34 12.87 -9.01
C GLU A 13 6.06 11.70 -8.32
N ILE A 14 5.66 10.46 -8.62
CA ILE A 14 6.34 9.26 -8.16
C ILE A 14 7.61 9.09 -9.00
N PRO A 15 8.82 9.05 -8.40
CA PRO A 15 10.04 8.82 -9.15
C PRO A 15 10.00 7.51 -9.93
N SER A 16 10.54 7.50 -11.16
CA SER A 16 10.55 6.33 -12.04
C SER A 16 11.17 5.08 -11.41
N LYS A 17 12.08 5.25 -10.44
CA LYS A 17 12.62 4.17 -9.61
C LYS A 17 11.53 3.23 -9.06
N TYR A 18 10.37 3.79 -8.68
CA TYR A 18 9.27 3.06 -8.06
C TYR A 18 8.19 2.64 -9.08
N THR A 19 8.47 2.71 -10.38
CA THR A 19 7.51 2.42 -11.45
C THR A 19 8.05 1.34 -12.40
N CYS A 20 7.23 0.91 -13.36
CA CYS A 20 7.64 -0.09 -14.34
C CYS A 20 8.70 0.40 -15.34
N ASP A 21 8.98 1.70 -15.40
CA ASP A 21 10.06 2.27 -16.21
C ASP A 21 11.40 2.33 -15.44
N GLY A 22 11.43 1.92 -14.17
CA GLY A 22 12.63 1.84 -13.33
C GLY A 22 12.76 0.49 -12.60
N ASP A 23 13.08 0.53 -11.30
CA ASP A 23 13.41 -0.67 -10.52
C ASP A 23 12.16 -1.45 -10.07
N ASP A 24 10.97 -0.86 -10.17
CA ASP A 24 9.68 -1.46 -9.83
C ASP A 24 9.62 -2.02 -8.38
N ILE A 25 10.16 -1.24 -7.45
CA ILE A 25 10.20 -1.50 -6.00
C ILE A 25 9.21 -0.61 -5.25
N SER A 26 8.75 -1.03 -4.07
CA SER A 26 7.85 -0.21 -3.25
C SER A 26 8.56 1.07 -2.76
N PRO A 27 7.89 2.23 -2.71
CA PRO A 27 8.48 3.46 -2.17
C PRO A 27 8.63 3.39 -0.65
N PRO A 28 9.56 4.17 -0.07
CA PRO A 28 9.66 4.30 1.37
C PRO A 28 8.45 5.09 1.90
N LEU A 29 7.80 4.59 2.95
CA LEU A 29 6.66 5.25 3.57
C LEU A 29 6.97 5.51 5.05
N SER A 30 6.59 6.69 5.53
CA SER A 30 6.70 7.07 6.94
C SER A 30 5.30 7.15 7.54
N VAL A 31 5.16 6.63 8.76
CA VAL A 31 3.90 6.56 9.49
C VAL A 31 4.06 7.29 10.81
N THR A 32 3.16 8.22 11.10
CA THR A 32 3.15 8.94 12.39
C THR A 32 1.75 8.99 12.97
N ASP A 33 1.67 9.34 14.27
CA ASP A 33 0.41 9.61 14.97
C ASP A 33 -0.58 8.44 14.93
N VAL A 34 -0.08 7.19 14.96
CA VAL A 34 -0.93 6.00 15.03
C VAL A 34 -1.69 6.03 16.37
N PRO A 35 -3.04 5.87 16.38
CA PRO A 35 -3.81 5.82 17.62
C PRO A 35 -3.35 4.68 18.52
N SER A 36 -3.39 4.89 19.84
CA SER A 36 -3.02 3.87 20.83
C SER A 36 -3.90 2.63 20.81
N GLU A 37 -5.11 2.75 20.25
CA GLU A 37 -6.10 1.69 20.08
C GLU A 37 -5.76 0.76 18.91
N ALA A 38 -4.79 1.12 18.06
CA ALA A 38 -4.41 0.29 16.92
C ALA A 38 -3.51 -0.88 17.37
N GLU A 39 -3.91 -2.10 17.02
CA GLU A 39 -3.08 -3.30 17.21
C GLU A 39 -2.27 -3.66 15.94
N SER A 40 -2.77 -3.26 14.76
CA SER A 40 -2.06 -3.48 13.51
C SER A 40 -2.42 -2.44 12.44
N LEU A 41 -1.61 -2.35 11.40
CA LEU A 41 -1.88 -1.53 10.22
C LEU A 41 -2.08 -2.40 8.98
N ALA A 42 -2.84 -1.85 8.03
CA ALA A 42 -2.95 -2.35 6.67
C ALA A 42 -2.72 -1.22 5.66
N LEU A 43 -2.11 -1.56 4.53
CA LEU A 43 -1.81 -0.63 3.44
C LEU A 43 -2.33 -1.19 2.11
N VAL A 44 -3.01 -0.34 1.36
CA VAL A 44 -3.43 -0.62 -0.01
C VAL A 44 -2.91 0.48 -0.92
N CYS A 45 -2.24 0.11 -2.01
CA CYS A 45 -1.95 1.01 -3.12
C CYS A 45 -2.91 0.68 -4.27
N ASP A 46 -3.76 1.63 -4.67
CA ASP A 46 -4.64 1.47 -5.83
C ASP A 46 -4.63 2.67 -6.79
N ASP A 47 -4.93 2.41 -8.05
CA ASP A 47 -5.04 3.37 -9.16
C ASP A 47 -6.50 3.45 -9.60
N PRO A 48 -7.24 4.53 -9.28
CA PRO A 48 -8.63 4.68 -9.69
C PRO A 48 -8.80 5.11 -11.16
N ASP A 49 -7.73 5.53 -11.83
CA ASP A 49 -7.74 6.10 -13.18
C ASP A 49 -7.48 5.03 -14.27
N ALA A 50 -7.16 3.79 -13.86
CA ALA A 50 -6.94 2.69 -14.79
C ALA A 50 -8.17 2.40 -15.69
N PRO A 51 -7.98 2.10 -17.00
CA PRO A 51 -9.09 1.97 -17.96
C PRO A 51 -10.15 0.89 -17.63
N GLY A 52 -9.79 -0.10 -16.81
CA GLY A 52 -10.67 -1.20 -16.38
C GLY A 52 -11.39 -0.96 -15.04
N GLY A 53 -11.28 0.24 -14.48
CA GLY A 53 -11.67 0.55 -13.10
C GLY A 53 -10.47 0.47 -12.16
N VAL A 54 -10.73 0.51 -10.85
CA VAL A 54 -9.68 0.59 -9.83
C VAL A 54 -8.71 -0.60 -9.95
N PHE A 55 -7.42 -0.31 -10.08
CA PHE A 55 -6.36 -1.30 -10.24
C PHE A 55 -5.48 -1.37 -8.99
N ASP A 56 -5.30 -2.55 -8.42
CA ASP A 56 -4.58 -2.74 -7.16
C ASP A 56 -3.11 -3.04 -7.42
N HIS A 57 -2.25 -2.18 -6.89
CA HIS A 57 -0.79 -2.23 -7.03
C HIS A 57 -0.10 -2.88 -5.84
N TRP A 58 -0.72 -2.81 -4.65
CA TRP A 58 -0.19 -3.42 -3.44
C TRP A 58 -1.28 -3.63 -2.39
N VAL A 59 -1.26 -4.78 -1.73
CA VAL A 59 -2.14 -5.12 -0.61
C VAL A 59 -1.29 -5.79 0.47
N ILE A 60 -1.23 -5.21 1.65
CA ILE A 60 -0.45 -5.74 2.79
C ILE A 60 -1.15 -5.42 4.10
N TRP A 61 -1.16 -6.36 5.05
CA TRP A 61 -1.80 -6.21 6.35
C TRP A 61 -0.98 -6.85 7.48
N ASN A 62 -1.44 -6.65 8.71
CA ASN A 62 -0.74 -7.06 9.94
C ASN A 62 0.64 -6.43 10.10
N ILE A 63 0.84 -5.24 9.56
CA ILE A 63 2.02 -4.42 9.85
C ILE A 63 1.95 -3.99 11.33
N PRO A 64 3.06 -4.03 12.11
CA PRO A 64 3.06 -3.57 13.50
C PRO A 64 2.55 -2.14 13.64
N ALA A 65 1.70 -1.88 14.64
CA ALA A 65 1.13 -0.56 14.89
C ALA A 65 2.16 0.49 15.36
N ASP A 66 3.29 0.03 15.90
CA ASP A 66 4.42 0.85 16.34
C ASP A 66 5.45 1.11 15.23
N VAL A 67 5.16 0.71 13.98
CA VAL A 67 6.04 0.99 12.85
C VAL A 67 6.14 2.50 12.59
N GLU A 68 7.37 3.01 12.54
CA GLU A 68 7.63 4.41 12.16
C GLU A 68 7.85 4.54 10.65
N SER A 69 8.35 3.48 10.01
CA SER A 69 8.63 3.46 8.57
C SER A 69 8.49 2.09 7.94
N ILE A 70 7.94 2.07 6.73
CA ILE A 70 7.99 0.94 5.80
C ILE A 70 9.10 1.25 4.81
N GLN A 71 10.17 0.46 4.86
CA GLN A 71 11.33 0.68 3.99
C GLN A 71 10.96 0.51 2.52
N GLU A 72 11.72 1.13 1.63
CA GLU A 72 11.58 0.84 0.20
C GLU A 72 11.95 -0.62 -0.10
N ASN A 73 11.49 -1.13 -1.25
CA ASN A 73 11.80 -2.49 -1.69
C ASN A 73 11.40 -3.59 -0.70
N ILE A 74 10.16 -3.53 -0.20
CA ILE A 74 9.59 -4.64 0.56
C ILE A 74 9.60 -5.90 -0.32
N PRO A 75 10.16 -7.04 0.17
CA PRO A 75 10.24 -8.27 -0.61
C PRO A 75 8.87 -8.70 -1.13
N LYS A 76 8.81 -9.25 -2.36
CA LYS A 76 7.58 -9.77 -2.98
C LYS A 76 7.27 -11.19 -2.48
N GLU A 77 7.17 -11.33 -1.17
CA GLU A 77 6.97 -12.59 -0.44
C GLU A 77 5.66 -12.57 0.36
N GLU A 78 5.02 -13.71 0.55
CA GLU A 78 3.72 -13.79 1.24
C GLU A 78 3.76 -13.26 2.67
N LYS A 79 4.90 -13.44 3.34
CA LYS A 79 5.16 -12.97 4.70
C LYS A 79 6.43 -12.14 4.71
N VAL A 80 6.37 -10.96 5.32
CA VAL A 80 7.46 -9.99 5.38
C VAL A 80 8.01 -9.94 6.81
N ASP A 81 9.03 -10.74 7.09
CA ASP A 81 9.62 -10.82 8.44
C ASP A 81 10.23 -9.48 8.91
N SER A 82 10.75 -8.67 7.98
CA SER A 82 11.27 -7.32 8.27
C SER A 82 10.18 -6.32 8.69
N LEU A 83 8.91 -6.65 8.48
CA LEU A 83 7.73 -5.90 8.94
C LEU A 83 6.93 -6.71 9.96
N GLY A 84 7.61 -7.36 10.90
CA GLY A 84 6.96 -8.08 12.01
C GLY A 84 6.08 -9.26 11.57
N GLY A 85 6.36 -9.82 10.39
CA GLY A 85 5.57 -10.90 9.81
C GLY A 85 4.27 -10.42 9.15
N ALA A 86 4.23 -9.18 8.67
CA ALA A 86 3.14 -8.66 7.84
C ALA A 86 2.86 -9.61 6.66
N ILE A 87 1.60 -9.68 6.23
CA ILE A 87 1.14 -10.60 5.18
C ILE A 87 0.79 -9.78 3.94
N GLN A 88 1.24 -10.24 2.77
CA GLN A 88 0.94 -9.62 1.49
C GLN A 88 -0.12 -10.41 0.72
N GLY A 89 -1.05 -9.66 0.13
CA GLY A 89 -2.11 -10.16 -0.73
C GLY A 89 -1.74 -10.23 -2.19
N LEU A 90 -2.67 -10.77 -2.99
CA LEU A 90 -2.62 -10.67 -4.45
C LEU A 90 -3.01 -9.26 -4.90
N ASN A 91 -2.17 -8.67 -5.76
CA ASN A 91 -2.46 -7.46 -6.50
C ASN A 91 -3.24 -7.77 -7.80
N SER A 92 -3.63 -6.75 -8.57
CA SER A 92 -4.39 -6.94 -9.82
C SER A 92 -3.57 -7.59 -10.96
N PHE A 93 -2.23 -7.68 -10.83
CA PHE A 93 -1.38 -8.48 -11.71
C PHE A 93 -1.40 -9.98 -11.38
N ARG A 94 -2.10 -10.38 -10.31
CA ARG A 94 -2.09 -11.74 -9.73
C ARG A 94 -0.72 -12.13 -9.18
N GLU A 95 0.01 -11.15 -8.66
CA GLU A 95 1.29 -11.33 -8.00
C GLU A 95 1.22 -10.91 -6.54
N ILE A 96 2.14 -11.42 -5.72
CA ILE A 96 2.30 -11.01 -4.32
C ILE A 96 3.14 -9.74 -4.24
N GLY A 97 2.70 -8.81 -3.39
CA GLY A 97 3.43 -7.58 -3.07
C GLY A 97 3.29 -6.48 -4.11
N TYR A 98 4.20 -5.51 -4.04
CA TYR A 98 4.13 -4.28 -4.82
C TYR A 98 4.47 -4.50 -6.31
N ARG A 99 3.63 -3.92 -7.17
CA ARG A 99 3.96 -3.57 -8.56
C ARG A 99 3.69 -2.10 -8.76
N GLY A 100 4.63 -1.40 -9.37
CA GLY A 100 4.59 0.04 -9.53
C GLY A 100 3.69 0.54 -10.64
N PRO A 101 3.48 1.87 -10.72
CA PRO A 101 2.82 2.54 -11.82
C PRO A 101 3.30 2.06 -13.19
N CYS A 102 2.35 1.75 -14.07
CA CYS A 102 2.63 1.44 -15.47
C CYS A 102 1.49 1.89 -16.38
N PRO A 103 1.13 3.19 -16.36
CA PRO A 103 0.00 3.67 -17.14
C PRO A 103 0.32 3.58 -18.64
N PRO A 104 -0.70 3.50 -19.51
CA PRO A 104 -0.50 3.72 -20.94
C PRO A 104 -0.04 5.17 -21.21
N ALA A 105 0.48 5.43 -22.41
CA ALA A 105 0.82 6.80 -22.80
C ALA A 105 -0.43 7.70 -22.75
N GLY A 106 -0.33 8.88 -22.12
CA GLY A 106 -1.47 9.77 -21.93
C GLY A 106 -1.45 10.56 -20.63
N PRO A 107 -2.63 10.96 -20.10
CA PRO A 107 -2.73 11.66 -18.83
C PRO A 107 -2.11 10.86 -17.68
N SER A 108 -1.53 11.55 -16.71
CA SER A 108 -1.03 10.90 -15.51
C SER A 108 -2.17 10.30 -14.68
N HIS A 109 -1.91 9.12 -14.12
CA HIS A 109 -2.79 8.44 -13.18
C HIS A 109 -2.42 8.81 -11.74
N LYS A 110 -3.40 8.71 -10.84
CA LYS A 110 -3.20 8.81 -9.39
C LYS A 110 -2.99 7.42 -8.79
N TYR A 111 -2.07 7.33 -7.83
CA TYR A 111 -1.80 6.12 -7.06
C TYR A 111 -2.01 6.43 -5.59
N ARG A 112 -3.02 5.83 -4.98
CA ARG A 112 -3.45 6.11 -3.61
C ARG A 112 -2.89 5.06 -2.67
N PHE A 113 -1.96 5.47 -1.81
CA PHE A 113 -1.44 4.68 -0.69
C PHE A 113 -2.33 4.92 0.53
N LYS A 114 -3.35 4.06 0.69
CA LYS A 114 -4.35 4.11 1.77
C LYS A 114 -3.83 3.32 2.96
N LEU A 115 -3.57 3.99 4.07
CA LEU A 115 -3.14 3.38 5.32
C LEU A 115 -4.33 3.29 6.29
N TYR A 116 -4.53 2.13 6.89
CA TYR A 116 -5.58 1.85 7.86
C TYR A 116 -4.94 1.41 9.17
N ALA A 117 -5.33 2.04 10.27
CA ALA A 117 -5.07 1.56 11.61
C ALA A 117 -6.26 0.74 12.09
N LEU A 118 -5.98 -0.45 12.62
CA LEU A 118 -6.98 -1.47 12.93
C LEU A 118 -6.91 -1.84 14.41
N GLU A 119 -8.06 -1.99 15.05
CA GLU A 119 -8.17 -2.38 16.47
C GLU A 119 -7.77 -3.83 16.75
N SER A 120 -7.51 -4.63 15.71
CA SER A 120 -7.09 -6.03 15.84
C SER A 120 -6.26 -6.47 14.64
N LYS A 121 -5.58 -7.62 14.77
CA LYS A 121 -4.96 -8.32 13.64
C LYS A 121 -6.00 -8.99 12.75
N ILE A 122 -5.63 -9.18 11.50
CA ILE A 122 -6.46 -9.75 10.44
C ILE A 122 -6.09 -11.21 10.20
N ASP A 123 -7.08 -12.09 10.32
CA ASP A 123 -6.97 -13.53 10.04
C ASP A 123 -7.32 -13.83 8.58
N LEU A 124 -6.48 -13.35 7.67
CA LEU A 124 -6.58 -13.61 6.23
C LEU A 124 -5.26 -14.21 5.71
N ASN A 125 -5.39 -15.15 4.78
CA ASN A 125 -4.27 -15.77 4.08
C ASN A 125 -3.69 -14.85 2.99
N SER A 126 -2.41 -15.01 2.66
CA SER A 126 -1.69 -14.26 1.62
C SER A 126 -2.31 -14.30 0.22
N GLY A 127 -3.10 -15.31 -0.10
CA GLY A 127 -3.79 -15.40 -1.39
C GLY A 127 -4.99 -14.45 -1.55
N MET A 128 -5.34 -13.69 -0.51
CA MET A 128 -6.50 -12.80 -0.51
C MET A 128 -6.22 -11.48 -1.23
N GLN A 129 -7.26 -10.88 -1.80
CA GLN A 129 -7.18 -9.62 -2.56
C GLN A 129 -7.68 -8.44 -1.72
N LYS A 130 -7.50 -7.21 -2.22
CA LYS A 130 -7.98 -5.97 -1.58
C LYS A 130 -9.43 -6.09 -1.10
N LYS A 131 -10.33 -6.64 -1.92
CA LYS A 131 -11.76 -6.76 -1.58
C LYS A 131 -12.00 -7.62 -0.33
N ASP A 132 -11.23 -8.68 -0.15
CA ASP A 132 -11.36 -9.55 1.02
C ASP A 132 -10.82 -8.85 2.27
N LEU A 133 -9.69 -8.14 2.13
CA LEU A 133 -9.15 -7.29 3.19
C LEU A 133 -10.13 -6.18 3.59
N GLU A 134 -10.66 -5.42 2.62
CA GLU A 134 -11.60 -4.33 2.86
C GLU A 134 -12.89 -4.80 3.56
N ARG A 135 -13.37 -6.02 3.23
CA ARG A 135 -14.49 -6.66 3.92
C ARG A 135 -14.13 -7.04 5.37
N GLU A 136 -12.93 -7.56 5.59
CA GLU A 136 -12.51 -8.05 6.91
C GLU A 136 -12.17 -6.91 7.89
N ILE A 137 -11.67 -5.77 7.38
CA ILE A 137 -11.39 -4.59 8.20
C ILE A 137 -12.62 -3.71 8.42
N GLU A 138 -13.75 -4.00 7.76
CA GLU A 138 -14.98 -3.24 7.93
C GLU A 138 -15.42 -3.27 9.41
N GLY A 139 -15.63 -2.09 9.99
CA GLY A 139 -15.95 -1.94 11.42
C GLY A 139 -14.76 -2.01 12.38
N ARG A 140 -13.54 -2.36 11.92
CA ARG A 140 -12.31 -2.45 12.74
C ARG A 140 -11.36 -1.26 12.58
N ILE A 141 -11.66 -0.34 11.67
CA ILE A 141 -10.81 0.81 11.36
C ILE A 141 -10.94 1.87 12.45
N VAL A 142 -9.85 2.13 13.17
CA VAL A 142 -9.77 3.20 14.18
C VAL A 142 -9.28 4.53 13.59
N SER A 143 -8.46 4.48 12.55
CA SER A 143 -8.00 5.66 11.81
C SER A 143 -7.59 5.28 10.40
N LYS A 144 -7.62 6.24 9.49
CA LYS A 144 -7.14 6.08 8.12
C LYS A 144 -6.51 7.36 7.63
N ASP A 145 -5.53 7.24 6.75
CA ASP A 145 -4.97 8.35 6.00
C ASP A 145 -4.59 7.90 4.58
N THR A 146 -4.34 8.84 3.67
CA THR A 146 -4.00 8.52 2.28
C THR A 146 -2.96 9.47 1.73
N LEU A 147 -1.85 8.88 1.24
CA LEU A 147 -0.87 9.58 0.41
C LEU A 147 -1.19 9.30 -1.05
N VAL A 148 -1.29 10.34 -1.87
CA VAL A 148 -1.49 10.22 -3.31
C VAL A 148 -0.18 10.55 -4.03
N GLY A 149 0.26 9.69 -4.94
CA GLY A 149 1.31 10.00 -5.90
C GLY A 149 0.75 10.05 -7.33
N VAL A 150 1.46 10.67 -8.24
CA VAL A 150 1.05 10.84 -9.65
C VAL A 150 2.15 10.29 -10.55
N TYR A 151 1.78 9.57 -11.61
CA TYR A 151 2.73 9.11 -12.64
C TYR A 151 2.06 9.04 -14.01
N GLY A 152 2.78 9.39 -15.07
CA GLY A 152 2.30 9.34 -16.46
C GLY A 152 3.43 9.02 -17.44
N ARG A 153 3.07 8.64 -18.67
CA ARG A 153 4.00 8.27 -19.75
C ARG A 153 3.64 8.96 -21.06
#